data_AF-A0A1F0TVG3-F1
#
_entry.id   AF-A0A1F0TVG3-F1
#
_cell.length_a   1.000
_cell.length_b   1.000
_cell.length_c   1.000
_cell.angle_alpha   90.00
_cell.angle_beta   90.00
_cell.angle_gamma   90.00
#
_symmetry.space_group_name_H-M   'P 1'
#
loop_
_entity.id
_entity.type
_entity.pdbx_description
1 polymer ?
#
loop_
_entity_poly.entity_id
_entity_poly.type
_entity_poly.pdbx_seq_one_letter_code
_entity_poly.pdbx_strand_id
1 'polypeptide(L)'
;FYRFIRVGNFSKGFKWEWGKPTSTLVNDYESVLSAVFARENRENKAYVKECKQLEAEEKTHNKVPKMISDLIIEVWDSVFPHRKIKLEDASIKVALPSDETTTYQANNMSDGERVAIYLIGQCLIAPTNTIVVIDEPEIHLHKAIMHRLWDEIEKRCSDKTLVYITHDLDFAASRKDAAKIWVKSYQGNLTWEYSILAPNADIPDKLYFEVLGSRKPVLFVEGEKGSYDSHLYSYIYDGYNVIPCGNCYNVIAMTKAFNNEEVKKLHNNNIVGIVDRDYMTREEINAIENNNIKVLPIAEIENLYLLEGVVRAVAENQELSADNIFEIVKEFVFKEFLKEKETQICKMCERDIHHKLKGYSVGKKPTKADLRKQLKDIVDQIDTDGMYEEYENQIDQIIAEQSYDELLLLYNRKSLHKRVSPFFELATDNYSKLVLRLLKTDRGKVIIDSMRKRCPNLSEVKEL
;
A
#
# COMPACT_ATOMS: atom_id res chain seq x y z
N PHE A 1 15.97 19.47 10.91
CA PHE A 1 14.67 20.14 11.13
C PHE A 1 13.72 19.15 11.79
N TYR A 2 13.86 18.95 13.11
CA TYR A 2 13.08 18.00 13.90
C TYR A 2 12.77 18.62 15.25
N ARG A 3 11.59 18.34 15.82
CA ARG A 3 11.23 18.84 17.14
C ARG A 3 11.55 17.77 18.18
N PHE A 4 12.59 18.04 18.97
CA PHE A 4 13.04 17.16 20.05
C PHE A 4 12.71 17.73 21.42
N ILE A 5 11.78 17.11 22.14
CA ILE A 5 11.48 17.47 23.54
C ILE A 5 12.50 16.76 24.45
N ARG A 6 13.44 17.54 25.00
CA ARG A 6 14.40 17.06 26.02
C ARG A 6 13.81 17.29 27.41
N VAL A 7 13.50 16.22 28.14
CA VAL A 7 13.06 16.31 29.54
C VAL A 7 14.30 16.25 30.46
N GLY A 8 14.98 17.40 30.63
CA GLY A 8 16.12 17.54 31.54
C GLY A 8 16.47 19.01 31.80
N ASN A 9 16.92 19.31 33.03
CA ASN A 9 17.08 20.66 33.61
C ASN A 9 18.17 21.56 32.95
N PHE A 10 17.85 22.15 31.80
CA PHE A 10 18.44 23.44 31.35
C PHE A 10 17.30 24.36 30.90
N SER A 11 17.48 25.69 31.02
CA SER A 11 16.41 26.69 30.92
C SER A 11 15.60 26.56 29.62
N LYS A 12 14.42 25.92 29.73
CA LYS A 12 13.49 25.62 28.62
C LYS A 12 12.98 26.86 27.87
N GLY A 13 13.17 28.07 28.43
CA GLY A 13 12.64 29.33 27.92
C GLY A 13 13.15 29.72 26.53
N PHE A 14 14.47 29.63 26.27
CA PHE A 14 15.03 30.10 24.99
C PHE A 14 14.80 29.14 23.81
N LYS A 15 14.80 27.82 24.05
CA LYS A 15 14.60 26.83 22.98
C LYS A 15 13.16 26.80 22.44
N TRP A 16 12.18 27.22 23.25
CA TRP A 16 10.74 27.13 22.95
C TRP A 16 9.99 28.44 23.16
N GLU A 17 10.70 29.58 23.09
CA GLU A 17 10.12 30.93 23.31
C GLU A 17 9.14 30.99 24.49
N TRP A 18 9.58 30.52 25.66
CA TRP A 18 8.82 30.61 26.91
C TRP A 18 7.43 29.95 26.88
N GLY A 19 7.32 28.78 26.23
CA GLY A 19 6.11 27.95 26.29
C GLY A 19 5.29 27.92 25.01
N LYS A 20 5.90 28.21 23.85
CA LYS A 20 5.33 28.00 22.52
C LYS A 20 5.95 26.79 21.79
N PRO A 21 5.91 25.58 22.37
CA PRO A 21 6.56 24.41 21.75
C PRO A 21 5.94 24.02 20.40
N THR A 22 4.74 24.49 20.08
CA THR A 22 3.99 24.18 18.86
C THR A 22 4.24 25.14 17.69
N SER A 23 4.70 26.37 17.94
CA SER A 23 4.80 27.43 16.90
C SER A 23 6.22 27.95 16.63
N THR A 24 7.22 27.57 17.43
CA THR A 24 8.60 28.08 17.30
C THR A 24 9.49 27.07 16.55
N LEU A 25 10.22 27.55 15.53
CA LEU A 25 11.19 26.76 14.78
C LEU A 25 12.48 26.57 15.61
N VAL A 26 12.88 25.33 15.85
CA VAL A 26 14.13 25.02 16.57
C VAL A 26 15.32 25.14 15.60
N ASN A 27 16.15 26.17 15.79
CA ASN A 27 17.39 26.38 15.05
C ASN A 27 18.62 26.02 15.91
N ASP A 28 18.87 24.72 16.09
CA ASP A 28 19.96 24.22 16.95
C ASP A 28 21.01 23.38 16.20
N TYR A 29 21.08 23.47 14.86
CA TYR A 29 22.06 22.73 14.05
C TYR A 29 23.50 22.92 14.54
N GLU A 30 23.94 24.17 14.67
CA GLU A 30 25.28 24.53 15.15
C GLU A 30 25.53 24.06 16.59
N SER A 31 24.48 24.05 17.43
CA SER A 31 24.58 23.58 18.81
C SER A 31 24.78 22.07 18.89
N VAL A 32 24.10 21.31 18.01
CA VAL A 32 24.28 19.86 17.90
C VAL A 32 25.67 19.54 17.41
N LEU A 33 26.11 20.22 16.35
CA LEU A 33 27.43 20.00 15.78
C LEU A 33 28.53 20.33 16.80
N SER A 34 28.40 21.46 17.51
CA SER A 34 29.29 21.81 18.62
C SER A 34 29.30 20.74 19.72
N ALA A 35 28.14 20.16 20.04
CA ALA A 35 28.04 19.08 21.02
C ALA A 35 28.71 17.77 20.53
N VAL A 36 28.67 17.47 19.22
CA VAL A 36 29.37 16.32 18.63
C VAL A 36 30.86 16.47 18.88
N PHE A 37 31.44 17.61 18.45
CA PHE A 37 32.87 17.88 18.59
C PHE A 37 33.29 17.98 20.06
N ALA A 38 32.44 18.52 20.94
CA ALA A 38 32.73 18.55 22.37
C ALA A 38 32.78 17.14 22.98
N ARG A 39 31.91 16.23 22.53
CA ARG A 39 31.90 14.83 22.96
C ARG A 39 33.10 14.08 22.41
N GLU A 40 33.40 14.22 21.13
CA GLU A 40 34.58 13.62 20.49
C GLU A 40 35.87 14.03 21.22
N ASN A 41 36.04 15.34 21.47
CA ASN A 41 37.19 15.84 22.22
C ASN A 41 37.29 15.27 23.64
N ARG A 42 36.15 15.00 24.29
CA ARG A 42 36.13 14.38 25.62
C ARG A 42 36.53 12.92 25.56
N GLU A 43 36.01 12.16 24.60
CA GLU A 43 36.31 10.75 24.41
C GLU A 43 37.80 10.56 24.04
N ASN A 44 38.33 11.38 23.12
CA ASN A 44 39.75 11.41 22.77
C ASN A 44 40.64 11.74 23.97
N LYS A 45 40.29 12.76 24.76
CA LYS A 45 41.05 13.12 25.99
C LYS A 45 41.03 11.99 27.02
N ALA A 46 39.90 11.31 27.18
CA ALA A 46 39.77 10.19 28.10
C ALA A 46 40.67 9.02 27.68
N TYR A 47 40.64 8.66 26.40
CA TYR A 47 41.49 7.60 25.85
C TYR A 47 42.99 7.93 25.97
N VAL A 48 43.40 9.16 25.61
CA VAL A 48 44.81 9.58 25.78
C VAL A 48 45.24 9.52 27.25
N LYS A 49 44.36 9.88 28.20
CA LYS A 49 44.65 9.78 29.63
C LYS A 49 44.81 8.33 30.07
N GLU A 50 43.97 7.43 29.58
CA GLU A 50 44.05 5.99 29.83
C GLU A 50 45.36 5.41 29.28
N CYS A 51 45.75 5.74 28.04
CA CYS A 51 47.03 5.29 27.48
C CYS A 51 48.20 5.74 28.36
N LYS A 52 48.26 7.02 28.73
CA LYS A 52 49.32 7.53 29.62
C LYS A 52 49.39 6.80 30.96
N GLN A 53 48.25 6.39 31.49
CA GLN A 53 48.20 5.60 32.72
C GLN A 53 48.74 4.19 32.49
N LEU A 54 48.35 3.52 31.41
CA LEU A 54 48.83 2.18 31.06
C LEU A 54 50.35 2.18 30.78
N GLU A 55 50.87 3.21 30.12
CA GLU A 55 52.32 3.40 29.90
C GLU A 55 53.07 3.51 31.23
N ALA A 56 52.54 4.29 32.18
CA ALA A 56 53.13 4.44 33.51
C ALA A 56 53.08 3.14 34.33
N GLU A 57 52.14 2.25 34.04
CA GLU A 57 51.98 0.93 34.66
C GLU A 57 52.71 -0.19 33.87
N GLU A 58 53.48 0.15 32.82
CA GLU A 58 54.16 -0.80 31.91
C GLU A 58 53.21 -1.85 31.27
N LYS A 59 51.96 -1.47 31.03
CA LYS A 59 50.93 -2.31 30.41
C LYS A 59 50.74 -1.96 28.94
N THR A 60 50.29 -2.94 28.16
CA THR A 60 49.94 -2.73 26.75
C THR A 60 48.67 -1.89 26.60
N HIS A 61 48.63 -1.03 25.59
CA HIS A 61 47.46 -0.22 25.28
C HIS A 61 46.24 -1.08 24.90
N ASN A 62 45.07 -0.62 25.34
CA ASN A 62 43.80 -1.15 24.87
C ASN A 62 43.56 -0.75 23.40
N LYS A 63 42.68 -1.50 22.72
CA LYS A 63 42.23 -1.13 21.37
C LYS A 63 41.51 0.21 21.43
N VAL A 64 41.72 1.06 20.42
CA VAL A 64 41.01 2.33 20.29
C VAL A 64 39.49 2.05 20.27
N PRO A 65 38.72 2.59 21.21
CA PRO A 65 37.27 2.44 21.20
C PRO A 65 36.69 3.25 20.04
N LYS A 66 35.51 2.85 19.55
CA LYS A 66 34.77 3.68 18.59
C LYS A 66 34.31 4.97 19.26
N MET A 67 34.71 6.10 18.70
CA MET A 67 34.31 7.43 19.14
C MET A 67 32.97 7.83 18.51
N ILE A 68 32.38 8.92 18.99
CA ILE A 68 31.15 9.48 18.42
C ILE A 68 31.29 9.81 16.93
N SER A 69 32.48 10.26 16.50
CA SER A 69 32.77 10.53 15.08
C SER A 69 32.76 9.27 14.24
N ASP A 70 33.37 8.18 14.72
CA ASP A 70 33.31 6.88 14.05
C ASP A 70 31.86 6.40 13.89
N LEU A 71 31.05 6.52 14.95
CA LEU A 71 29.65 6.12 14.91
C LEU A 71 28.83 6.96 13.92
N ILE A 72 29.06 8.27 13.85
CA ILE A 72 28.40 9.17 12.88
C ILE A 72 28.79 8.79 11.46
N ILE A 73 30.09 8.56 11.20
CA ILE A 73 30.61 8.16 9.88
C ILE A 73 30.00 6.82 9.46
N GLU A 74 29.90 5.84 10.36
CA GLU A 74 29.31 4.54 10.03
C GLU A 74 27.82 4.63 9.67
N VAL A 75 27.04 5.44 10.39
CA VAL A 75 25.63 5.67 10.01
C VAL A 75 25.56 6.35 8.65
N TRP A 76 26.35 7.41 8.47
CA TRP A 76 26.41 8.15 7.21
C TRP A 76 26.78 7.25 6.03
N ASP A 77 27.83 6.47 6.15
CA ASP A 77 28.34 5.58 5.11
C ASP A 77 27.36 4.49 4.74
N SER A 78 26.54 4.05 5.70
CA SER A 78 25.40 3.19 5.40
C SER A 78 24.39 3.98 4.56
N VAL A 79 23.91 5.13 5.02
CA VAL A 79 22.80 5.84 4.37
C VAL A 79 23.17 6.42 2.99
N PHE A 80 24.39 6.92 2.83
CA PHE A 80 24.86 7.65 1.63
C PHE A 80 26.08 6.97 1.00
N PRO A 81 25.93 5.86 0.26
CA PRO A 81 27.07 5.11 -0.30
C PRO A 81 27.90 5.91 -1.31
N HIS A 82 27.32 6.97 -1.90
CA HIS A 82 27.96 7.81 -2.91
C HIS A 82 28.65 9.05 -2.33
N ARG A 83 28.71 9.19 -1.00
CA ARG A 83 29.32 10.35 -0.32
C ARG A 83 30.06 9.89 0.94
N LYS A 84 31.21 10.48 1.22
CA LYS A 84 31.93 10.31 2.48
C LYS A 84 31.92 11.59 3.28
N ILE A 85 31.85 11.49 4.60
CA ILE A 85 32.03 12.65 5.49
C ILE A 85 33.33 12.53 6.27
N LYS A 86 33.96 13.68 6.50
CA LYS A 86 35.11 13.85 7.40
C LYS A 86 34.78 14.92 8.43
N LEU A 87 34.96 14.60 9.70
CA LEU A 87 34.76 15.51 10.82
C LEU A 87 36.13 16.09 11.18
N GLU A 88 36.38 17.33 10.75
CA GLU A 88 37.69 17.99 10.91
C GLU A 88 37.52 19.49 11.16
N ASP A 89 38.41 20.10 11.93
CA ASP A 89 38.44 21.55 12.17
C ASP A 89 37.11 22.12 12.70
N ALA A 90 36.40 21.36 13.55
CA ALA A 90 35.05 21.68 14.01
C ALA A 90 34.03 21.91 12.88
N SER A 91 34.26 21.26 11.73
CA SER A 91 33.40 21.31 10.55
C SER A 91 33.19 19.92 9.95
N ILE A 92 32.12 19.76 9.18
CA ILE A 92 31.91 18.55 8.39
C ILE A 92 32.24 18.86 6.94
N LYS A 93 33.16 18.07 6.38
CA LYS A 93 33.56 18.10 4.98
C LYS A 93 32.98 16.87 4.28
N VAL A 94 32.46 17.05 3.07
CA VAL A 94 31.93 15.96 2.26
C VAL A 94 32.86 15.70 1.08
N ALA A 95 33.14 14.42 0.81
CA ALA A 95 33.98 13.97 -0.29
C ALA A 95 33.25 12.95 -1.17
N LEU A 96 33.76 12.76 -2.38
CA LEU A 96 33.35 11.66 -3.25
C LEU A 96 34.10 10.37 -2.84
N PRO A 97 33.47 9.19 -2.91
CA PRO A 97 34.13 7.92 -2.59
C PRO A 97 35.36 7.63 -3.47
N SER A 98 35.37 8.14 -4.72
CA SER A 98 36.45 7.95 -5.69
C SER A 98 37.54 9.01 -5.61
N ASP A 99 37.29 10.12 -4.90
CA ASP A 99 38.25 11.22 -4.73
C ASP A 99 38.03 11.88 -3.36
N GLU A 100 38.84 11.45 -2.39
CA GLU A 100 38.84 12.00 -1.05
C GLU A 100 39.61 13.33 -0.91
N THR A 101 40.27 13.79 -1.98
CA THR A 101 41.07 15.03 -1.97
C THR A 101 40.21 16.26 -2.30
N THR A 102 39.22 16.10 -3.16
CA THR A 102 38.23 17.14 -3.46
C THR A 102 37.09 17.10 -2.45
N THR A 103 37.15 17.98 -1.45
CA THR A 103 36.09 18.14 -0.44
C THR A 103 35.30 19.43 -0.63
N TYR A 104 34.02 19.41 -0.28
CA TYR A 104 33.21 20.62 -0.14
C TYR A 104 32.64 20.73 1.27
N GLN A 105 32.43 21.97 1.74
CA GLN A 105 31.95 22.23 3.10
C GLN A 105 30.47 21.87 3.26
N ALA A 106 30.05 21.59 4.50
CA ALA A 106 28.66 21.31 4.85
C ALA A 106 27.64 22.34 4.35
N ASN A 107 28.05 23.60 4.14
CA ASN A 107 27.20 24.66 3.62
C ASN A 107 26.73 24.44 2.17
N ASN A 108 27.42 23.59 1.40
CA ASN A 108 27.07 23.23 0.02
C ASN A 108 26.37 21.87 -0.08
N MET A 109 25.99 21.27 1.06
CA MET A 109 25.23 20.02 1.10
C MET A 109 23.77 20.25 0.69
N SER A 110 23.14 19.21 0.15
CA SER A 110 21.70 19.21 -0.02
C SER A 110 20.98 19.30 1.33
N ASP A 111 19.75 19.81 1.34
CA ASP A 111 18.97 19.92 2.57
C ASP A 111 18.78 18.56 3.26
N GLY A 112 18.57 17.49 2.50
CA GLY A 112 18.42 16.13 3.05
C GLY A 112 19.69 15.61 3.73
N GLU A 113 20.87 15.91 3.20
CA GLU A 113 22.16 15.53 3.79
C GLU A 113 22.42 16.29 5.10
N ARG A 114 22.14 17.61 5.15
CA ARG A 114 22.24 18.41 6.38
C ARG A 114 21.28 17.91 7.45
N VAL A 115 20.05 17.59 7.05
CA VAL A 115 18.99 17.04 7.91
C VAL A 115 19.41 15.68 8.46
N ALA A 116 20.04 14.82 7.66
CA ALA A 116 20.55 13.53 8.12
C ALA A 116 21.67 13.68 9.16
N ILE A 117 22.70 14.49 8.92
CA ILE A 117 23.75 14.75 9.91
C ILE A 117 23.17 15.25 11.23
N TYR A 118 22.23 16.20 11.13
CA TYR A 118 21.58 16.76 12.29
C TYR A 118 20.84 15.69 13.11
N LEU A 119 20.11 14.79 12.46
CA LEU A 119 19.43 13.67 13.12
C LEU A 119 20.39 12.71 13.81
N ILE A 120 21.41 12.29 13.07
CA ILE A 120 22.41 11.33 13.55
C ILE A 120 23.08 11.93 14.79
N GLY A 121 23.53 13.18 14.70
CA GLY A 121 24.14 13.90 15.81
C GLY A 121 23.21 13.99 17.02
N GLN A 122 21.97 14.48 16.84
CA GLN A 122 21.02 14.62 17.95
C GLN A 122 20.76 13.30 18.69
N CYS A 123 20.49 12.23 17.93
CA CYS A 123 20.13 10.94 18.52
C CYS A 123 21.33 10.29 19.22
N LEU A 124 22.52 10.33 18.61
CA LEU A 124 23.71 9.71 19.19
C LEU A 124 24.26 10.48 20.40
N ILE A 125 24.19 11.82 20.40
CA ILE A 125 24.67 12.66 21.52
C ILE A 125 23.74 12.60 22.73
N ALA A 126 22.46 12.26 22.52
CA ALA A 126 21.50 12.16 23.61
C ALA A 126 22.06 11.26 24.73
N PRO A 127 21.90 11.64 26.01
CA PRO A 127 22.34 10.80 27.12
C PRO A 127 21.67 9.43 27.09
N THR A 128 22.31 8.45 27.73
CA THR A 128 21.74 7.12 27.91
C THR A 128 20.45 7.19 28.74
N ASN A 129 19.52 6.24 28.54
CA ASN A 129 18.23 6.19 29.24
C ASN A 129 17.36 7.45 29.06
N THR A 130 17.46 8.13 27.92
CA THR A 130 16.59 9.27 27.60
C THR A 130 15.51 8.90 26.61
N ILE A 131 14.38 9.60 26.70
CA ILE A 131 13.33 9.57 25.69
C ILE A 131 13.64 10.65 24.66
N VAL A 132 13.75 10.23 23.41
CA VAL A 132 13.95 11.11 22.27
C VAL A 132 12.64 11.10 21.48
N VAL A 133 11.96 12.24 21.45
CA VAL A 133 10.72 12.41 20.66
C VAL A 133 11.08 13.05 19.33
N ILE A 134 10.62 12.45 18.24
CA ILE A 134 10.85 12.88 16.87
C ILE A 134 9.49 13.20 16.25
N ASP A 135 9.22 14.48 16.07
CA ASP A 135 8.06 14.97 15.31
C ASP A 135 8.42 15.01 13.81
N GLU A 136 7.61 14.35 13.00
CA GLU A 136 7.71 14.28 11.54
C GLU A 136 9.06 13.71 11.03
N PRO A 137 9.40 12.45 11.36
CA PRO A 137 10.65 11.79 10.97
C PRO A 137 10.93 11.79 9.45
N GLU A 138 9.89 11.95 8.63
CA GLU A 138 9.91 11.97 7.16
C GLU A 138 10.28 13.32 6.54
N ILE A 139 10.18 14.43 7.28
CA ILE A 139 10.34 15.77 6.71
C ILE A 139 11.77 15.98 6.17
N HIS A 140 11.85 16.50 4.94
CA HIS A 140 13.08 16.79 4.20
C HIS A 140 13.99 15.59 3.92
N LEU A 141 13.49 14.36 4.10
CA LEU A 141 14.19 13.14 3.70
C LEU A 141 13.49 12.49 2.52
N HIS A 142 14.28 12.03 1.55
CA HIS A 142 13.74 11.20 0.48
C HIS A 142 13.37 9.81 1.04
N LYS A 143 12.22 9.24 0.62
CA LYS A 143 11.74 7.93 1.12
C LYS A 143 12.80 6.82 1.03
N ALA A 144 13.62 6.83 -0.02
CA ALA A 144 14.69 5.85 -0.23
C ALA A 144 15.79 5.85 0.86
N ILE A 145 16.06 6.99 1.51
CA ILE A 145 17.07 7.09 2.57
C ILE A 145 16.45 7.05 3.97
N MET A 146 15.19 7.47 4.11
CA MET A 146 14.51 7.65 5.39
C MET A 146 14.52 6.36 6.23
N HIS A 147 14.04 5.24 5.67
CA HIS A 147 13.95 3.99 6.41
C HIS A 147 15.33 3.52 6.88
N ARG A 148 16.31 3.54 5.98
CA ARG A 148 17.68 3.11 6.28
C ARG A 148 18.34 3.99 7.34
N LEU A 149 18.14 5.30 7.29
CA LEU A 149 18.67 6.24 8.28
C LEU A 149 18.17 5.92 9.68
N TRP A 150 16.86 5.77 9.82
CA TRP A 150 16.25 5.48 11.12
C TRP A 150 16.61 4.08 11.62
N ASP A 151 16.72 3.07 10.75
CA ASP A 151 17.19 1.73 11.13
C ASP A 151 18.62 1.77 11.70
N GLU A 152 19.51 2.55 11.09
CA GLU A 152 20.90 2.67 11.55
C GLU A 152 21.04 3.50 12.83
N ILE A 153 20.18 4.51 13.02
CA ILE A 153 20.09 5.29 14.27
C ILE A 153 19.56 4.40 15.40
N GLU A 154 18.47 3.66 15.17
CA GLU A 154 17.86 2.75 16.15
C GLU A 154 18.85 1.69 16.65
N LYS A 155 19.60 1.07 15.74
CA LYS A 155 20.64 0.09 16.08
C LYS A 155 21.69 0.65 17.04
N ARG A 156 22.05 1.93 16.91
CA ARG A 156 23.08 2.60 17.72
C ARG A 156 22.52 3.32 18.95
N CYS A 157 21.21 3.50 19.02
CA CYS A 157 20.49 4.13 20.13
C CYS A 157 19.70 3.11 20.95
N SER A 158 20.17 1.86 21.06
CA SER A 158 19.49 0.78 21.77
C SER A 158 19.33 1.01 23.28
N ASP A 159 20.08 1.95 23.84
CA ASP A 159 20.05 2.40 25.24
C ASP A 159 19.07 3.56 25.49
N LYS A 160 18.22 3.91 24.50
CA LYS A 160 17.29 5.04 24.52
C LYS A 160 15.90 4.59 24.07
N THR A 161 14.89 5.39 24.41
CA THR A 161 13.53 5.20 23.87
C THR A 161 13.29 6.24 22.79
N LEU A 162 13.12 5.79 21.55
CA LEU A 162 12.72 6.64 20.43
C LEU A 162 11.20 6.65 20.30
N VAL A 163 10.60 7.83 20.22
CA VAL A 163 9.16 8.02 20.03
C VAL A 163 8.96 8.84 18.76
N TYR A 164 8.30 8.25 17.77
CA TYR A 164 8.01 8.89 16.50
C TYR A 164 6.57 9.41 16.48
N ILE A 165 6.38 10.64 16.01
CA ILE A 165 5.08 11.23 15.70
C ILE A 165 5.09 11.49 14.20
N THR A 166 4.22 10.83 13.44
CA THR A 166 4.25 10.83 11.98
C THR A 166 2.83 10.79 11.42
N HIS A 167 2.63 11.38 10.26
CA HIS A 167 1.44 11.18 9.45
C HIS A 167 1.70 10.25 8.25
N ASP A 168 2.97 9.92 7.96
CA ASP A 168 3.35 8.94 6.95
C ASP A 168 3.08 7.49 7.43
N LEU A 169 1.99 6.93 6.89
CA LEU A 169 1.58 5.55 7.15
C LEU A 169 2.64 4.52 6.70
N ASP A 170 3.43 4.82 5.66
CA ASP A 170 4.52 3.93 5.21
C ASP A 170 5.64 3.90 6.25
N PHE A 171 5.98 5.05 6.84
CA PHE A 171 6.98 5.11 7.90
C PHE A 171 6.51 4.35 9.15
N ALA A 172 5.27 4.61 9.60
CA ALA A 172 4.68 3.92 10.75
C ALA A 172 4.64 2.40 10.54
N ALA A 173 4.28 1.94 9.33
CA ALA A 173 4.21 0.51 9.01
C ALA A 173 5.60 -0.15 8.93
N SER A 174 6.64 0.61 8.60
CA SER A 174 8.01 0.08 8.54
C SER A 174 8.58 -0.32 9.91
N ARG A 175 8.09 0.28 11.00
CA ARG A 175 8.54 0.04 12.38
C ARG A 175 7.79 -1.14 12.99
N LYS A 176 8.11 -2.36 12.54
CA LYS A 176 7.39 -3.60 12.89
C LYS A 176 7.36 -3.88 14.40
N ASP A 177 8.49 -3.70 15.07
CA ASP A 177 8.65 -4.02 16.50
C ASP A 177 8.21 -2.88 17.43
N ALA A 178 7.78 -1.74 16.88
CA ALA A 178 7.36 -0.59 17.66
C ALA A 178 5.92 -0.72 18.14
N ALA A 179 5.67 -0.27 19.38
CA ALA A 179 4.31 -0.07 19.88
C ALA A 179 3.65 1.08 19.08
N LYS A 180 2.50 0.79 18.47
CA LYS A 180 1.76 1.75 17.64
C LYS A 180 0.60 2.35 18.42
N ILE A 181 0.55 3.69 18.45
CA ILE A 181 -0.52 4.44 19.11
C ILE A 181 -1.24 5.27 18.06
N TRP A 182 -2.52 4.97 17.86
CA TRP A 182 -3.41 5.71 17.00
C TRP A 182 -4.00 6.89 17.76
N VAL A 183 -3.81 8.12 17.29
CA VAL A 183 -4.55 9.29 17.80
C VAL A 183 -5.75 9.58 16.90
N LYS A 184 -6.98 9.39 17.43
CA LYS A 184 -8.25 9.43 16.67
C LYS A 184 -8.78 10.85 16.56
N SER A 185 -8.82 11.55 17.68
CA SER A 185 -9.37 12.90 17.75
C SER A 185 -8.79 13.68 18.93
N TYR A 186 -8.83 15.01 18.82
CA TYR A 186 -8.49 15.95 19.88
C TYR A 186 -9.67 16.90 20.12
N GLN A 187 -10.20 16.92 21.35
CA GLN A 187 -11.42 17.69 21.67
C GLN A 187 -11.12 19.10 22.22
N GLY A 188 -9.90 19.60 22.10
CA GLY A 188 -9.55 20.98 22.46
C GLY A 188 -9.31 21.24 23.95
N ASN A 189 -9.74 20.36 24.85
CA ASN A 189 -9.65 20.48 26.31
C ASN A 189 -8.63 19.50 26.94
N LEU A 190 -7.53 19.20 26.24
CA LEU A 190 -6.57 18.14 26.61
C LEU A 190 -7.16 16.71 26.62
N THR A 191 -8.38 16.52 26.11
CA THR A 191 -8.98 15.20 25.93
C THR A 191 -8.59 14.66 24.56
N TRP A 192 -7.89 13.53 24.58
CA TRP A 192 -7.45 12.79 23.41
C TRP A 192 -8.18 11.47 23.35
N GLU A 193 -8.73 11.15 22.19
CA GLU A 193 -9.18 9.80 21.89
C GLU A 193 -8.06 9.08 21.16
N TYR A 194 -7.60 7.95 21.70
CA TYR A 194 -6.53 7.17 21.09
C TYR A 194 -6.73 5.67 21.30
N SER A 195 -6.01 4.85 20.53
CA SER A 195 -6.05 3.40 20.65
C SER A 195 -4.65 2.83 20.47
N ILE A 196 -4.27 1.86 21.30
CA ILE A 196 -3.02 1.12 21.14
C ILE A 196 -3.31 -0.03 20.17
N LEU A 197 -2.55 -0.10 19.09
CA LEU A 197 -2.75 -1.12 18.07
C LEU A 197 -1.92 -2.35 18.44
N ALA A 198 -2.60 -3.47 18.66
CA ALA A 198 -1.93 -4.76 18.79
C ALA A 198 -1.39 -5.19 17.43
N PRO A 199 -0.22 -5.86 17.37
CA PRO A 199 0.24 -6.49 16.14
C PRO A 199 -0.86 -7.42 15.62
N ASN A 200 -1.26 -7.22 14.36
CA ASN A 200 -2.22 -8.09 13.68
C ASN A 200 -1.49 -8.85 12.58
N ALA A 201 -1.49 -10.18 12.65
CA ALA A 201 -0.84 -11.02 11.66
C ALA A 201 -1.64 -11.11 10.35
N ASP A 202 -2.96 -10.89 10.42
CA ASP A 202 -3.87 -11.09 9.29
C ASP A 202 -3.97 -9.86 8.39
N ILE A 203 -3.65 -8.66 8.91
CA ILE A 203 -3.79 -7.40 8.18
C ILE A 203 -2.44 -6.69 8.10
N PRO A 204 -1.93 -6.36 6.90
CA PRO A 204 -0.74 -5.55 6.77
C PRO A 204 -0.91 -4.18 7.43
N ASP A 205 0.05 -3.76 8.26
CA ASP A 205 0.01 -2.49 9.02
C ASP A 205 -0.36 -1.28 8.15
N LYS A 206 0.22 -1.18 6.94
CA LYS A 206 -0.07 -0.08 6.02
C LYS A 206 -1.56 -0.03 5.63
N LEU A 207 -2.12 -1.18 5.26
CA LEU A 207 -3.53 -1.28 4.90
C LEU A 207 -4.42 -1.00 6.11
N TYR A 208 -3.99 -1.51 7.27
CA TYR A 208 -4.64 -1.25 8.54
C TYR A 208 -4.74 0.24 8.82
N PHE A 209 -3.65 0.99 8.67
CA PHE A 209 -3.67 2.43 8.89
C PHE A 209 -4.45 3.20 7.81
N GLU A 210 -4.35 2.77 6.54
CA GLU A 210 -5.06 3.42 5.42
C GLU A 210 -6.58 3.34 5.61
N VAL A 211 -7.10 2.17 6.01
CA VAL A 211 -8.52 1.98 6.31
C VAL A 211 -8.96 2.88 7.44
N LEU A 212 -8.16 2.92 8.48
CA LEU A 212 -8.59 3.36 9.79
C LEU A 212 -8.48 4.92 9.84
N GLY A 213 -7.67 5.51 8.95
CA GLY A 213 -7.54 6.94 8.69
C GLY A 213 -8.45 7.44 7.56
N SER A 214 -9.14 6.53 6.88
CA SER A 214 -10.15 6.88 5.88
C SER A 214 -11.33 7.57 6.56
N ARG A 215 -11.76 8.69 5.96
CA ARG A 215 -13.00 9.39 6.34
C ARG A 215 -14.21 8.93 5.52
N LYS A 216 -13.96 8.27 4.39
CA LYS A 216 -14.99 7.65 3.54
C LYS A 216 -15.10 6.16 3.87
N PRO A 217 -16.27 5.52 3.67
CA PRO A 217 -16.38 4.07 3.59
C PRO A 217 -15.31 3.48 2.69
N VAL A 218 -14.80 2.29 3.02
CA VAL A 218 -13.72 1.66 2.26
C VAL A 218 -14.29 0.60 1.33
N LEU A 219 -13.80 0.61 0.09
CA LEU A 219 -14.11 -0.39 -0.93
C LEU A 219 -12.83 -1.12 -1.32
N PHE A 220 -12.71 -2.39 -0.94
CA PHE A 220 -11.63 -3.26 -1.40
C PHE A 220 -11.94 -3.81 -2.79
N VAL A 221 -10.98 -3.72 -3.70
CA VAL A 221 -11.13 -4.17 -5.10
C VAL A 221 -9.92 -4.96 -5.56
N GLU A 222 -10.10 -5.72 -6.62
CA GLU A 222 -9.00 -6.39 -7.31
C GLU A 222 -8.11 -5.42 -8.09
N GLY A 223 -6.92 -5.89 -8.42
CA GLY A 223 -5.90 -5.14 -9.14
C GLY A 223 -4.84 -4.52 -8.25
N GLU A 224 -3.91 -3.84 -8.91
CA GLU A 224 -2.76 -3.19 -8.29
C GLU A 224 -2.96 -1.68 -8.22
N LYS A 225 -2.27 -1.03 -7.27
CA LYS A 225 -2.31 0.42 -7.14
C LYS A 225 -1.81 1.07 -8.43
N GLY A 226 -2.65 1.89 -9.05
CA GLY A 226 -2.33 2.58 -10.30
C GLY A 226 -2.79 1.87 -11.58
N SER A 227 -3.43 0.69 -11.47
CA SER A 227 -4.07 0.06 -12.63
C SER A 227 -5.23 0.90 -13.17
N TYR A 228 -5.56 0.77 -14.45
CA TYR A 228 -6.73 1.44 -15.02
C TYR A 228 -8.05 0.97 -14.35
N ASP A 229 -8.07 -0.28 -13.92
CA ASP A 229 -9.25 -0.92 -13.33
C ASP A 229 -9.55 -0.36 -11.93
N SER A 230 -8.52 -0.15 -11.11
CA SER A 230 -8.67 0.49 -9.78
C SER A 230 -9.15 1.95 -9.89
N HIS A 231 -8.75 2.67 -10.93
CA HIS A 231 -9.27 4.00 -11.21
C HIS A 231 -10.74 3.98 -11.61
N LEU A 232 -11.16 2.97 -12.38
CA LEU A 232 -12.56 2.86 -12.83
C LEU A 232 -13.51 2.75 -11.64
N TYR A 233 -13.18 1.91 -10.66
CA TYR A 233 -13.92 1.81 -9.39
C TYR A 233 -14.05 3.15 -8.67
N SER A 234 -13.01 4.00 -8.71
CA SER A 234 -13.04 5.32 -8.05
C SER A 234 -14.01 6.31 -8.70
N TYR A 235 -14.32 6.15 -9.99
CA TYR A 235 -15.36 6.95 -10.66
C TYR A 235 -16.76 6.36 -10.44
N ILE A 236 -16.87 5.03 -10.42
CA ILE A 236 -18.14 4.33 -10.22
C ILE A 236 -18.62 4.47 -8.77
N TYR A 237 -17.70 4.53 -7.80
CA TYR A 237 -17.98 4.61 -6.38
C TYR A 237 -17.28 5.81 -5.73
N ASP A 238 -17.56 7.02 -6.22
CA ASP A 238 -16.94 8.28 -5.77
C ASP A 238 -17.07 8.57 -4.25
N GLY A 239 -18.12 8.05 -3.62
CA GLY A 239 -18.37 8.11 -2.18
C GLY A 239 -17.48 7.19 -1.33
N TYR A 240 -16.70 6.30 -1.95
CA TYR A 240 -15.86 5.31 -1.27
C TYR A 240 -14.36 5.65 -1.41
N ASN A 241 -13.57 5.23 -0.44
CA ASN A 241 -12.12 5.12 -0.56
C ASN A 241 -11.78 3.76 -1.17
N VAL A 242 -11.41 3.74 -2.46
CA VAL A 242 -11.12 2.51 -3.19
C VAL A 242 -9.68 2.07 -2.92
N ILE A 243 -9.52 0.88 -2.34
CA ILE A 243 -8.21 0.31 -2.01
C ILE A 243 -8.00 -1.01 -2.77
N PRO A 244 -7.06 -1.06 -3.73
CA PRO A 244 -6.72 -2.29 -4.44
C PRO A 244 -5.98 -3.28 -3.52
N CYS A 245 -6.36 -4.56 -3.57
CA CYS A 245 -5.79 -5.64 -2.74
C CYS A 245 -5.06 -6.73 -3.55
N GLY A 246 -4.79 -6.49 -4.84
CA GLY A 246 -4.14 -7.46 -5.72
C GLY A 246 -5.15 -8.40 -6.37
N ASN A 247 -5.55 -9.47 -5.68
CA ASN A 247 -6.43 -10.51 -6.23
C ASN A 247 -7.68 -10.77 -5.37
N CYS A 248 -8.65 -11.50 -5.93
CA CYS A 248 -9.90 -11.86 -5.27
C CYS A 248 -9.72 -12.49 -3.88
N TYR A 249 -8.72 -13.36 -3.69
CA TYR A 249 -8.46 -14.00 -2.38
C TYR A 249 -8.10 -12.96 -1.32
N ASN A 250 -7.25 -12.00 -1.66
CA ASN A 250 -6.87 -10.92 -0.75
C ASN A 250 -8.05 -10.00 -0.45
N VAL A 251 -8.86 -9.63 -1.45
CA VAL A 251 -10.08 -8.83 -1.24
C VAL A 251 -11.00 -9.52 -0.24
N ILE A 252 -11.26 -10.83 -0.43
CA ILE A 252 -12.11 -11.62 0.47
C ILE A 252 -11.50 -11.69 1.87
N ALA A 253 -10.20 -11.98 1.99
CA ALA A 253 -9.51 -12.09 3.27
C ALA A 253 -9.52 -10.76 4.05
N MET A 254 -9.16 -9.65 3.39
CA MET A 254 -9.12 -8.34 4.02
C MET A 254 -10.53 -7.87 4.41
N THR A 255 -11.52 -8.03 3.53
CA THR A 255 -12.91 -7.66 3.85
C THR A 255 -13.41 -8.40 5.08
N LYS A 256 -13.11 -9.71 5.22
CA LYS A 256 -13.46 -10.50 6.41
C LYS A 256 -12.69 -10.05 7.65
N ALA A 257 -11.37 -9.82 7.52
CA ALA A 257 -10.52 -9.44 8.64
C ALA A 257 -10.95 -8.09 9.25
N PHE A 258 -11.25 -7.10 8.41
CA PHE A 258 -11.68 -5.79 8.89
C PHE A 258 -13.14 -5.75 9.38
N ASN A 259 -14.03 -6.58 8.81
CA ASN A 259 -15.40 -6.68 9.31
C ASN A 259 -15.53 -7.58 10.56
N ASN A 260 -14.45 -8.22 11.01
CA ASN A 260 -14.42 -8.94 12.29
C ASN A 260 -14.70 -7.98 13.45
N GLU A 261 -15.52 -8.40 14.41
CA GLU A 261 -15.95 -7.59 15.56
C GLU A 261 -14.80 -7.02 16.41
N GLU A 262 -13.65 -7.69 16.48
CA GLU A 262 -12.47 -7.18 17.20
C GLU A 262 -11.85 -5.99 16.48
N VAL A 263 -11.73 -6.07 15.15
CA VAL A 263 -11.13 -5.03 14.31
C VAL A 263 -12.11 -3.87 14.11
N LYS A 264 -13.38 -4.19 13.92
CA LYS A 264 -14.46 -3.22 13.70
C LYS A 264 -14.68 -2.28 14.89
N LYS A 265 -14.29 -2.66 16.12
CA LYS A 265 -14.30 -1.73 17.28
C LYS A 265 -13.25 -0.63 17.17
N LEU A 266 -12.24 -0.81 16.32
CA LEU A 266 -11.14 0.11 16.18
C LEU A 266 -11.44 1.20 15.15
N HIS A 267 -12.31 0.94 14.16
CA HIS A 267 -12.73 1.91 13.14
C HIS A 267 -14.26 2.04 13.03
N ASN A 268 -14.74 3.21 12.62
CA ASN A 268 -16.16 3.42 12.30
C ASN A 268 -16.46 3.26 10.80
N ASN A 269 -15.48 2.80 10.00
CA ASN A 269 -15.64 2.67 8.56
C ASN A 269 -16.54 1.48 8.17
N ASN A 270 -17.45 1.73 7.24
CA ASN A 270 -18.17 0.68 6.52
C ASN A 270 -17.23 0.11 5.45
N ILE A 271 -17.03 -1.21 5.46
CA ILE A 271 -16.03 -1.88 4.63
C ILE A 271 -16.71 -2.93 3.77
N VAL A 272 -16.56 -2.76 2.46
CA VAL A 272 -17.13 -3.64 1.45
C VAL A 272 -16.01 -4.13 0.52
N GLY A 273 -16.08 -5.38 0.08
CA GLY A 273 -15.23 -5.90 -0.98
C GLY A 273 -16.01 -6.10 -2.27
N ILE A 274 -15.43 -5.76 -3.42
CA ILE A 274 -15.92 -6.19 -4.74
C ILE A 274 -14.87 -7.07 -5.40
N VAL A 275 -15.30 -8.22 -5.90
CA VAL A 275 -14.50 -9.14 -6.70
C VAL A 275 -15.11 -9.31 -8.10
N ASP A 276 -14.26 -9.59 -9.08
CA ASP A 276 -14.67 -9.99 -10.41
C ASP A 276 -15.42 -11.34 -10.32
N ARG A 277 -16.38 -11.56 -11.21
CA ARG A 277 -17.14 -12.82 -11.23
C ARG A 277 -16.28 -13.98 -11.71
N ASP A 278 -15.37 -13.70 -12.65
CA ASP A 278 -14.65 -14.70 -13.43
C ASP A 278 -15.61 -15.81 -13.90
N TYR A 279 -15.32 -17.06 -13.52
CA TYR A 279 -16.11 -18.24 -13.79
C TYR A 279 -16.85 -18.73 -12.53
N MET A 280 -17.03 -17.89 -11.50
CA MET A 280 -17.66 -18.30 -10.24
C MET A 280 -19.10 -18.79 -10.43
N THR A 281 -19.40 -19.92 -9.79
CA THR A 281 -20.77 -20.46 -9.75
C THR A 281 -21.66 -19.64 -8.83
N ARG A 282 -22.99 -19.84 -8.93
CA ARG A 282 -23.94 -19.19 -8.02
C ARG A 282 -23.73 -19.61 -6.57
N GLU A 283 -23.36 -20.86 -6.34
CA GLU A 283 -23.05 -21.40 -5.01
C GLU A 283 -21.80 -20.73 -4.42
N GLU A 284 -20.75 -20.52 -5.22
CA GLU A 284 -19.55 -19.77 -4.80
C GLU A 284 -19.87 -18.34 -4.40
N ILE A 285 -20.67 -17.65 -5.22
CA ILE A 285 -21.10 -16.28 -4.97
C ILE A 285 -21.88 -16.20 -3.65
N ASN A 286 -22.90 -17.04 -3.49
CA ASN A 286 -23.72 -17.08 -2.28
C ASN A 286 -22.90 -17.35 -1.01
N ALA A 287 -21.83 -18.15 -1.11
CA ALA A 287 -20.97 -18.48 0.02
C ALA A 287 -20.15 -17.27 0.51
N ILE A 288 -19.77 -16.35 -0.37
CA ILE A 288 -18.94 -15.18 -0.01
C ILE A 288 -19.77 -13.93 0.30
N GLU A 289 -20.97 -13.77 -0.29
CA GLU A 289 -21.78 -12.56 -0.16
C GLU A 289 -22.17 -12.18 1.28
N ASN A 290 -22.26 -13.17 2.18
CA ASN A 290 -22.62 -12.96 3.59
C ASN A 290 -21.59 -12.17 4.41
N ASN A 291 -20.43 -11.80 3.85
CA ASN A 291 -19.33 -11.13 4.56
C ASN A 291 -19.10 -9.69 4.08
N ASN A 292 -20.14 -8.97 3.64
CA ASN A 292 -20.02 -7.66 2.98
C ASN A 292 -19.12 -7.70 1.73
N ILE A 293 -19.12 -8.84 1.04
CA ILE A 293 -18.43 -9.02 -0.24
C ILE A 293 -19.51 -9.03 -1.32
N LYS A 294 -19.24 -8.36 -2.43
CA LYS A 294 -20.10 -8.33 -3.61
C LYS A 294 -19.32 -8.86 -4.80
N VAL A 295 -20.02 -9.52 -5.70
CA VAL A 295 -19.45 -10.03 -6.95
C VAL A 295 -19.99 -9.17 -8.07
N LEU A 296 -19.15 -8.81 -9.03
CA LEU A 296 -19.62 -8.13 -10.23
C LEU A 296 -20.65 -9.02 -10.97
N PRO A 297 -21.73 -8.44 -11.50
CA PRO A 297 -22.63 -9.17 -12.40
C PRO A 297 -21.94 -9.65 -13.68
N ILE A 298 -20.97 -8.88 -14.18
CA ILE A 298 -20.16 -9.17 -15.36
C ILE A 298 -18.94 -10.04 -15.03
N ALA A 299 -18.40 -10.75 -16.02
CA ALA A 299 -17.23 -11.62 -15.86
C ALA A 299 -16.05 -10.89 -15.21
N GLU A 300 -15.67 -9.73 -15.76
CA GLU A 300 -14.52 -8.95 -15.30
C GLU A 300 -14.84 -7.46 -15.39
N ILE A 301 -14.22 -6.65 -14.53
CA ILE A 301 -14.42 -5.18 -14.52
C ILE A 301 -14.13 -4.53 -15.89
N GLU A 302 -13.20 -5.09 -16.66
CA GLU A 302 -12.84 -4.64 -18.01
C GLU A 302 -14.01 -4.69 -19.00
N ASN A 303 -15.00 -5.57 -18.78
CA ASN A 303 -16.17 -5.67 -19.65
C ASN A 303 -17.08 -4.43 -19.52
N LEU A 304 -16.92 -3.62 -18.46
CA LEU A 304 -17.63 -2.33 -18.36
C LEU A 304 -17.28 -1.37 -19.49
N TYR A 305 -16.05 -1.44 -20.02
CA TYR A 305 -15.65 -0.60 -21.14
C TYR A 305 -16.44 -0.92 -22.41
N LEU A 306 -17.01 -2.12 -22.52
CA LEU A 306 -17.68 -2.61 -23.72
C LEU A 306 -19.21 -2.50 -23.65
N LEU A 307 -19.77 -2.00 -22.55
CA LEU A 307 -21.22 -1.80 -22.45
C LEU A 307 -21.72 -0.90 -23.58
N GLU A 308 -22.92 -1.21 -24.10
CA GLU A 308 -23.52 -0.47 -25.21
C GLU A 308 -23.52 1.06 -24.97
N GLY A 309 -23.94 1.50 -23.78
CA GLY A 309 -23.96 2.93 -23.44
C GLY A 309 -22.57 3.57 -23.43
N VAL A 310 -21.52 2.81 -23.11
CA VAL A 310 -20.13 3.30 -23.09
C VAL A 310 -19.59 3.37 -24.52
N VAL A 311 -19.79 2.32 -25.32
CA VAL A 311 -19.41 2.27 -26.74
C VAL A 311 -20.04 3.43 -27.51
N ARG A 312 -21.35 3.64 -27.34
CA ARG A 312 -22.09 4.74 -27.97
C ARG A 312 -21.59 6.10 -27.54
N ALA A 313 -21.39 6.33 -26.24
CA ALA A 313 -20.88 7.60 -25.73
C ALA A 313 -19.47 7.94 -26.26
N VAL A 314 -18.61 6.94 -26.44
CA VAL A 314 -17.28 7.15 -27.05
C VAL A 314 -17.39 7.42 -28.54
N ALA A 315 -18.27 6.73 -29.26
CA ALA A 315 -18.50 6.97 -30.69
C ALA A 315 -18.99 8.39 -30.95
N GLU A 316 -19.97 8.86 -30.18
CA GLU A 316 -20.47 10.24 -30.23
C GLU A 316 -19.36 11.25 -29.91
N ASN A 317 -18.47 10.92 -28.98
CA ASN A 317 -17.33 11.78 -28.66
C ASN A 317 -16.37 11.93 -29.83
N GLN A 318 -16.22 10.89 -30.65
CA GLN A 318 -15.37 10.86 -31.83
C GLN A 318 -16.10 11.38 -33.09
N GLU A 319 -17.32 11.91 -32.95
CA GLU A 319 -18.16 12.36 -34.07
C GLU A 319 -18.49 11.21 -35.07
N LEU A 320 -18.52 9.98 -34.57
CA LEU A 320 -18.87 8.77 -35.33
C LEU A 320 -20.35 8.40 -35.11
N SER A 321 -20.90 7.59 -36.01
CA SER A 321 -22.26 7.04 -35.87
C SER A 321 -22.32 6.01 -34.74
N ALA A 322 -23.00 6.35 -33.64
CA ALA A 322 -23.10 5.50 -32.46
C ALA A 322 -23.72 4.12 -32.75
N ASP A 323 -24.79 4.08 -33.54
CA ASP A 323 -25.44 2.82 -33.95
C ASP A 323 -24.49 1.93 -34.76
N ASN A 324 -23.83 2.52 -35.76
CA ASN A 324 -22.93 1.76 -36.64
C ASN A 324 -21.71 1.24 -35.89
N ILE A 325 -21.08 2.07 -35.04
CA ILE A 325 -19.93 1.64 -34.25
C ILE A 325 -20.33 0.56 -33.25
N PHE A 326 -21.50 0.67 -32.61
CA PHE A 326 -21.96 -0.36 -31.70
C PHE A 326 -22.16 -1.71 -32.40
N GLU A 327 -22.81 -1.74 -33.58
CA GLU A 327 -22.97 -2.99 -34.33
C GLU A 327 -21.63 -3.60 -34.76
N ILE A 328 -20.67 -2.77 -35.23
CA ILE A 328 -19.32 -3.24 -35.56
C ILE A 328 -18.61 -3.85 -34.34
N VAL A 329 -18.69 -3.19 -33.18
CA VAL A 329 -18.10 -3.68 -31.93
C VAL A 329 -18.80 -4.97 -31.48
N LYS A 330 -20.13 -5.03 -31.57
CA LYS A 330 -20.92 -6.21 -31.23
C LYS A 330 -20.52 -7.40 -32.09
N GLU A 331 -20.52 -7.26 -33.42
CA GLU A 331 -20.07 -8.31 -34.35
C GLU A 331 -18.64 -8.76 -34.06
N PHE A 332 -17.73 -7.81 -33.78
CA PHE A 332 -16.35 -8.12 -33.40
C PHE A 332 -16.28 -8.97 -32.14
N VAL A 333 -17.00 -8.60 -31.08
CA VAL A 333 -16.99 -9.32 -29.80
C VAL A 333 -17.54 -10.74 -29.97
N PHE A 334 -18.66 -10.93 -30.68
CA PHE A 334 -19.18 -12.27 -30.99
C PHE A 334 -18.19 -13.09 -31.80
N LYS A 335 -17.56 -12.50 -32.82
CA LYS A 335 -16.55 -13.17 -33.64
C LYS A 335 -15.32 -13.60 -32.84
N GLU A 336 -14.85 -12.77 -31.91
CA GLU A 336 -13.73 -13.13 -31.05
C GLU A 336 -14.10 -14.20 -30.03
N PHE A 337 -15.31 -14.12 -29.46
CA PHE A 337 -15.81 -15.14 -28.56
C PHE A 337 -15.92 -16.52 -29.25
N LEU A 338 -16.44 -16.58 -30.49
CA LEU A 338 -16.57 -17.83 -31.24
C LEU A 338 -15.22 -18.53 -31.46
N LYS A 339 -14.12 -17.77 -31.62
CA LYS A 339 -12.76 -18.35 -31.73
C LYS A 339 -12.28 -18.97 -30.44
N GLU A 340 -12.82 -18.52 -29.31
CA GLU A 340 -12.40 -18.92 -27.97
C GLU A 340 -13.48 -19.74 -27.22
N LYS A 341 -14.63 -20.05 -27.87
CA LYS A 341 -15.80 -20.71 -27.28
C LYS A 341 -15.42 -21.93 -26.45
N GLU A 342 -14.75 -22.89 -27.07
CA GLU A 342 -14.32 -24.14 -26.41
C GLU A 342 -13.38 -23.86 -25.22
N THR A 343 -12.45 -22.91 -25.36
CA THR A 343 -11.55 -22.54 -24.26
C THR A 343 -12.29 -21.89 -23.10
N GLN A 344 -13.30 -21.06 -23.37
CA GLN A 344 -14.13 -20.43 -22.34
C GLN A 344 -14.97 -21.49 -21.59
N ILE A 345 -15.60 -22.42 -22.32
CA ILE A 345 -16.36 -23.54 -21.72
C ILE A 345 -15.44 -24.41 -20.85
N CYS A 346 -14.28 -24.80 -21.36
CA CYS A 346 -13.33 -25.60 -20.59
C CYS A 346 -12.91 -24.93 -19.27
N LYS A 347 -12.74 -23.60 -19.26
CA LYS A 347 -12.42 -22.85 -18.03
C LYS A 347 -13.59 -22.78 -17.05
N MET A 348 -14.83 -22.68 -17.54
CA MET A 348 -16.04 -22.80 -16.71
C MET A 348 -16.09 -24.18 -16.05
N CYS A 349 -15.94 -25.25 -16.84
CA CYS A 349 -15.89 -26.62 -16.32
C CYS A 349 -14.73 -26.83 -15.32
N GLU A 350 -13.53 -26.32 -15.64
CA GLU A 350 -12.37 -26.38 -14.75
C GLU A 350 -12.66 -25.72 -13.40
N ARG A 351 -13.33 -24.58 -13.40
CA ARG A 351 -13.71 -23.86 -12.17
C ARG A 351 -14.69 -24.68 -11.32
N ASP A 352 -15.71 -25.26 -11.93
CA ASP A 352 -16.69 -26.12 -11.26
C ASP A 352 -16.03 -27.37 -10.66
N ILE A 353 -15.14 -28.01 -11.41
CA ILE A 353 -14.36 -29.16 -10.94
C ILE A 353 -13.53 -28.75 -9.72
N HIS A 354 -12.82 -27.62 -9.80
CA HIS A 354 -12.06 -27.10 -8.66
C HIS A 354 -12.94 -26.81 -7.44
N HIS A 355 -14.14 -26.28 -7.64
CA HIS A 355 -15.08 -26.03 -6.57
C HIS A 355 -15.56 -27.33 -5.90
N LYS A 356 -15.99 -28.32 -6.69
CA LYS A 356 -16.38 -29.65 -6.20
C LYS A 356 -15.24 -30.33 -5.42
N LEU A 357 -14.00 -30.23 -5.93
CA LEU A 357 -12.82 -30.77 -5.25
C LEU A 357 -12.48 -30.04 -3.94
N LYS A 358 -12.69 -28.72 -3.85
CA LYS A 358 -12.54 -27.96 -2.58
C LYS A 358 -13.51 -28.42 -1.50
N GLY A 359 -14.65 -29.00 -1.87
CA GLY A 359 -15.61 -29.62 -0.95
C GLY A 359 -15.13 -30.90 -0.27
N TYR A 360 -13.97 -31.44 -0.67
CA TYR A 360 -13.41 -32.66 -0.08
C TYR A 360 -13.05 -32.49 1.41
N SER A 361 -13.59 -33.36 2.27
CA SER A 361 -13.28 -33.37 3.70
C SER A 361 -13.43 -34.76 4.33
N VAL A 362 -12.36 -35.25 4.96
CA VAL A 362 -12.31 -36.55 5.64
C VAL A 362 -13.01 -36.58 7.01
N GLY A 363 -13.67 -35.48 7.40
CA GLY A 363 -14.42 -35.38 8.66
C GLY A 363 -13.53 -35.43 9.92
N LYS A 364 -14.14 -35.58 11.10
CA LYS A 364 -13.46 -35.43 12.40
C LYS A 364 -12.72 -36.69 12.92
N LYS A 365 -13.00 -37.87 12.37
CA LYS A 365 -12.35 -39.14 12.75
C LYS A 365 -12.11 -40.03 11.51
N PRO A 366 -11.17 -39.66 10.63
CA PRO A 366 -10.98 -40.35 9.37
C PRO A 366 -10.29 -41.70 9.53
N THR A 367 -10.71 -42.71 8.76
CA THR A 367 -9.94 -43.95 8.55
C THR A 367 -9.28 -43.96 7.18
N LYS A 368 -8.31 -44.86 6.97
CA LYS A 368 -7.67 -45.07 5.66
C LYS A 368 -8.70 -45.45 4.58
N ALA A 369 -9.76 -46.18 4.95
CA ALA A 369 -10.82 -46.56 4.02
C ALA A 369 -11.68 -45.36 3.62
N ASP A 370 -12.00 -44.48 4.59
CA ASP A 370 -12.80 -43.27 4.34
C ASP A 370 -12.11 -42.32 3.37
N LEU A 371 -10.79 -42.16 3.50
CA LEU A 371 -9.99 -41.31 2.61
C LEU A 371 -10.12 -41.75 1.13
N ARG A 372 -10.00 -43.06 0.87
CA ARG A 372 -10.13 -43.59 -0.51
C ARG A 372 -11.58 -43.52 -1.00
N LYS A 373 -12.55 -43.82 -0.13
CA LYS A 373 -13.96 -43.82 -0.48
C LYS A 373 -14.43 -42.42 -0.87
N GLN A 374 -14.15 -41.41 -0.04
CA GLN A 374 -14.60 -40.04 -0.31
C GLN A 374 -14.00 -39.43 -1.56
N LEU A 375 -12.71 -39.68 -1.83
CA LEU A 375 -12.10 -39.22 -3.08
C LEU A 375 -12.80 -39.85 -4.29
N LYS A 376 -13.07 -41.15 -4.21
CA LYS A 376 -13.79 -41.86 -5.27
C LYS A 376 -15.22 -41.31 -5.44
N ASP A 377 -15.94 -41.11 -4.35
CA ASP A 377 -17.30 -40.57 -4.38
C ASP A 377 -17.36 -39.19 -5.05
N ILE A 378 -16.37 -38.31 -4.82
CA ILE A 378 -16.29 -37.00 -5.49
C ILE A 378 -16.01 -37.17 -6.99
N VAL A 379 -15.05 -38.02 -7.35
CA VAL A 379 -14.71 -38.26 -8.76
C VAL A 379 -15.89 -38.87 -9.51
N ASP A 380 -16.61 -39.82 -8.90
CA ASP A 380 -17.79 -40.48 -9.48
C ASP A 380 -18.98 -39.50 -9.63
N GLN A 381 -19.00 -38.37 -8.92
CA GLN A 381 -20.03 -37.31 -9.03
C GLN A 381 -19.71 -36.23 -10.08
N ILE A 382 -18.48 -36.19 -10.60
CA ILE A 382 -18.07 -35.19 -11.59
C ILE A 382 -18.35 -35.74 -12.99
N ASP A 383 -19.46 -35.33 -13.58
CA ASP A 383 -19.80 -35.57 -14.97
C ASP A 383 -19.26 -34.46 -15.87
N THR A 384 -18.08 -34.66 -16.45
CA THR A 384 -17.42 -33.64 -17.27
C THR A 384 -18.14 -33.39 -18.59
N ASP A 385 -18.71 -34.44 -19.19
CA ASP A 385 -19.38 -34.34 -20.48
C ASP A 385 -20.71 -33.60 -20.31
N GLY A 386 -21.51 -33.98 -19.30
CA GLY A 386 -22.75 -33.28 -18.98
C GLY A 386 -22.54 -31.82 -18.59
N MET A 387 -21.47 -31.50 -17.84
CA MET A 387 -21.11 -30.12 -17.52
C MET A 387 -20.73 -29.31 -18.77
N TYR A 388 -19.95 -29.89 -19.68
CA TYR A 388 -19.58 -29.24 -20.93
C TYR A 388 -20.82 -28.98 -21.79
N GLU A 389 -21.68 -29.98 -21.97
CA GLU A 389 -22.92 -29.86 -22.75
C GLU A 389 -23.86 -28.80 -22.16
N GLU A 390 -23.95 -28.68 -20.83
CA GLU A 390 -24.77 -27.65 -20.19
C GLU A 390 -24.28 -26.23 -20.52
N TYR A 391 -22.97 -25.96 -20.37
CA TYR A 391 -22.39 -24.66 -20.72
C TYR A 391 -22.45 -24.38 -22.22
N GLU A 392 -22.21 -25.40 -23.05
CA GLU A 392 -22.30 -25.28 -24.50
C GLU A 392 -23.71 -24.87 -24.93
N ASN A 393 -24.75 -25.53 -24.41
CA ASN A 393 -26.14 -25.20 -24.71
C ASN A 393 -26.51 -23.77 -24.27
N GLN A 394 -26.08 -23.34 -23.08
CA GLN A 394 -26.30 -21.96 -22.60
C GLN A 394 -25.64 -20.93 -23.53
N ILE A 395 -24.40 -21.19 -23.94
CA ILE A 395 -23.64 -20.30 -24.81
C ILE A 395 -24.22 -20.28 -26.23
N ASP A 396 -24.63 -21.43 -26.77
CA ASP A 396 -25.23 -21.50 -28.11
C ASP A 396 -26.57 -20.77 -28.16
N GLN A 397 -27.34 -20.79 -27.06
CA GLN A 397 -28.54 -19.95 -26.95
C GLN A 397 -28.20 -18.45 -27.02
N ILE A 398 -27.17 -17.99 -26.29
CA ILE A 398 -26.73 -16.58 -26.31
C ILE A 398 -26.27 -16.15 -27.71
N ILE A 399 -25.57 -17.04 -28.42
CA ILE A 399 -25.12 -16.81 -29.80
C ILE A 399 -26.32 -16.74 -30.76
N ALA A 400 -27.28 -17.67 -30.63
CA ALA A 400 -28.47 -17.72 -31.47
C ALA A 400 -29.38 -16.48 -31.28
N GLU A 401 -29.52 -16.01 -30.04
CA GLU A 401 -30.30 -14.82 -29.69
C GLU A 401 -29.56 -13.51 -29.95
N GLN A 402 -28.26 -13.56 -30.29
CA GLN A 402 -27.38 -12.38 -30.45
C GLN A 402 -27.42 -11.45 -29.22
N SER A 403 -27.52 -12.04 -28.04
CA SER A 403 -27.65 -11.33 -26.77
C SER A 403 -26.29 -10.80 -26.29
N TYR A 404 -25.99 -9.55 -26.66
CA TYR A 404 -24.70 -8.91 -26.37
C TYR A 404 -24.44 -8.75 -24.87
N ASP A 405 -25.47 -8.34 -24.12
CA ASP A 405 -25.34 -8.13 -22.69
C ASP A 405 -25.05 -9.44 -21.95
N GLU A 406 -25.76 -10.53 -22.28
CA GLU A 406 -25.51 -11.86 -21.69
C GLU A 406 -24.11 -12.38 -22.06
N LEU A 407 -23.66 -12.12 -23.28
CA LEU A 407 -22.29 -12.48 -23.69
C LEU A 407 -21.24 -11.77 -22.83
N LEU A 408 -21.39 -10.47 -22.55
CA LEU A 408 -20.46 -9.73 -21.69
C LEU A 408 -20.48 -10.19 -20.22
N LEU A 409 -21.57 -10.81 -19.77
CA LEU A 409 -21.62 -11.42 -18.43
C LEU A 409 -20.72 -12.64 -18.31
N LEU A 410 -20.48 -13.36 -19.42
CA LEU A 410 -19.75 -14.62 -19.45
C LEU A 410 -18.35 -14.52 -20.05
N TYR A 411 -18.12 -13.60 -21.00
CA TYR A 411 -16.88 -13.55 -21.75
C TYR A 411 -15.74 -12.99 -20.91
N ASN A 412 -14.94 -13.88 -20.34
CA ASN A 412 -13.77 -13.54 -19.53
C ASN A 412 -12.54 -13.37 -20.44
N ARG A 413 -12.19 -12.11 -20.72
CA ARG A 413 -11.08 -11.71 -21.59
C ARG A 413 -10.62 -10.27 -21.32
N LYS A 414 -9.74 -10.10 -20.33
CA LYS A 414 -9.11 -8.80 -19.94
C LYS A 414 -8.56 -7.94 -21.08
N SER A 415 -8.18 -8.52 -22.21
CA SER A 415 -7.61 -7.77 -23.35
C SER A 415 -8.64 -7.26 -24.36
N LEU A 416 -9.92 -7.65 -24.24
CA LEU A 416 -10.93 -7.40 -25.26
C LEU A 416 -11.16 -5.90 -25.52
N HIS A 417 -11.30 -5.10 -24.45
CA HIS A 417 -11.48 -3.64 -24.53
C HIS A 417 -10.30 -2.90 -25.19
N LYS A 418 -9.10 -3.49 -25.24
CA LYS A 418 -7.93 -2.86 -25.89
C LYS A 418 -8.02 -2.95 -27.41
N ARG A 419 -8.68 -4.01 -27.90
CA ARG A 419 -8.74 -4.39 -29.32
C ARG A 419 -9.83 -3.64 -30.09
N VAL A 420 -10.74 -2.95 -29.40
CA VAL A 420 -11.79 -2.15 -30.04
C VAL A 420 -11.30 -0.76 -30.47
N SER A 421 -10.12 -0.32 -30.03
CA SER A 421 -9.56 1.00 -30.35
C SER A 421 -9.62 1.40 -31.83
N PRO A 422 -9.30 0.51 -32.80
CA PRO A 422 -9.34 0.86 -34.22
C PRO A 422 -10.73 1.25 -34.75
N PHE A 423 -11.82 0.76 -34.13
CA PHE A 423 -13.19 1.12 -34.53
C PHE A 423 -13.54 2.57 -34.20
N PHE A 424 -12.77 3.21 -33.31
CA PHE A 424 -12.97 4.60 -32.88
C PHE A 424 -11.92 5.54 -33.49
N GLU A 425 -11.20 5.09 -34.53
CA GLU A 425 -10.08 5.82 -35.14
C GLU A 425 -8.95 6.14 -34.13
N LEU A 426 -8.81 5.30 -33.11
CA LEU A 426 -7.77 5.42 -32.10
C LEU A 426 -6.63 4.45 -32.37
N ALA A 427 -5.41 4.86 -32.02
CA ALA A 427 -4.29 3.92 -31.95
C ALA A 427 -4.58 2.80 -30.94
N THR A 428 -3.97 1.63 -31.14
CA THR A 428 -4.13 0.45 -30.28
C THR A 428 -3.95 0.80 -28.80
N ASP A 429 -4.78 0.23 -27.93
CA ASP A 429 -4.74 0.42 -26.47
C ASP A 429 -5.05 1.86 -25.98
N ASN A 430 -5.70 2.70 -26.79
CA ASN A 430 -6.14 4.05 -26.37
C ASN A 430 -7.63 4.16 -26.02
N TYR A 431 -8.45 3.16 -26.34
CA TYR A 431 -9.88 3.19 -26.03
C TYR A 431 -10.19 3.39 -24.54
N SER A 432 -9.67 2.52 -23.66
CA SER A 432 -9.90 2.63 -22.20
C SER A 432 -9.32 3.93 -21.62
N LYS A 433 -8.17 4.39 -22.12
CA LYS A 433 -7.58 5.68 -21.73
C LYS A 433 -8.48 6.85 -22.10
N LEU A 434 -9.15 6.81 -23.26
CA LEU A 434 -10.12 7.81 -23.66
C LEU A 434 -11.35 7.76 -22.75
N VAL A 435 -11.91 6.57 -22.50
CA VAL A 435 -13.05 6.42 -21.57
C VAL A 435 -12.74 7.05 -20.22
N LEU A 436 -11.58 6.74 -19.62
CA LEU A 436 -11.17 7.32 -18.33
C LEU A 436 -10.98 8.85 -18.37
N ARG A 437 -10.65 9.41 -19.53
CA ARG A 437 -10.60 10.87 -19.72
C ARG A 437 -12.02 11.46 -19.78
N LEU A 438 -12.93 10.79 -20.48
CA LEU A 438 -14.33 11.21 -20.58
C LEU A 438 -15.05 11.16 -19.24
N LEU A 439 -14.70 10.22 -18.36
CA LEU A 439 -15.21 10.15 -16.98
C LEU A 439 -14.95 11.41 -16.15
N LYS A 440 -13.95 12.23 -16.54
CA LYS A 440 -13.62 13.51 -15.88
C LYS A 440 -14.38 14.71 -16.44
N THR A 441 -15.24 14.50 -17.44
CA THR A 441 -15.98 15.56 -18.14
C THR A 441 -17.47 15.44 -17.88
N ASP A 442 -18.27 16.41 -18.32
CA ASP A 442 -19.74 16.36 -18.20
C ASP A 442 -20.37 15.14 -18.89
N ARG A 443 -19.70 14.60 -19.94
CA ARG A 443 -20.11 13.35 -20.61
C ARG A 443 -19.88 12.11 -19.75
N GLY A 444 -19.06 12.22 -18.71
CA GLY A 444 -18.75 11.12 -17.78
C GLY A 444 -19.98 10.59 -17.06
N LYS A 445 -20.99 11.43 -16.79
CA LYS A 445 -22.20 11.01 -16.09
C LYS A 445 -22.95 9.89 -16.82
N VAL A 446 -23.13 10.01 -18.14
CA VAL A 446 -23.83 8.99 -18.96
C VAL A 446 -23.07 7.67 -18.95
N ILE A 447 -21.74 7.73 -19.02
CA ILE A 447 -20.85 6.55 -18.97
C ILE A 447 -20.95 5.89 -17.60
N ILE A 448 -20.84 6.66 -16.52
CA ILE A 448 -20.96 6.17 -15.14
C ILE A 448 -22.33 5.55 -14.91
N ASP A 449 -23.42 6.20 -15.33
CA ASP A 449 -24.79 5.68 -15.19
C ASP A 449 -24.96 4.35 -15.93
N SER A 450 -24.37 4.21 -17.13
CA SER A 450 -24.35 2.95 -17.87
C SER A 450 -23.59 1.85 -17.11
N MET A 451 -22.42 2.17 -16.55
CA MET A 451 -21.60 1.22 -15.79
C MET A 451 -22.25 0.84 -14.46
N ARG A 452 -22.85 1.79 -13.72
CA ARG A 452 -23.54 1.58 -12.45
C ARG A 452 -24.67 0.56 -12.56
N LYS A 453 -25.41 0.55 -13.68
CA LYS A 453 -26.48 -0.43 -13.94
C LYS A 453 -25.99 -1.87 -13.94
N ARG A 454 -24.70 -2.10 -14.22
CA ARG A 454 -24.06 -3.43 -14.26
C ARG A 454 -23.09 -3.66 -13.10
N CYS A 455 -23.17 -2.84 -12.05
CA CYS A 455 -22.35 -2.93 -10.85
C CYS A 455 -23.22 -3.17 -9.61
N PRO A 456 -22.68 -3.79 -8.54
CA PRO A 456 -23.41 -3.93 -7.29
C PRO A 456 -23.87 -2.59 -6.70
N ASN A 457 -25.06 -2.58 -6.11
CA ASN A 457 -25.50 -1.49 -5.26
C ASN A 457 -24.84 -1.64 -3.89
N LEU A 458 -24.10 -0.60 -3.50
CA LEU A 458 -23.53 -0.50 -2.17
C LEU A 458 -24.46 0.38 -1.33
N SER A 459 -24.53 0.09 -0.03
CA SER A 459 -25.31 0.88 0.93
C SER A 459 -24.96 2.37 0.80
N GLU A 460 -25.99 3.22 0.79
CA GLU A 460 -25.83 4.67 0.67
C GLU A 460 -24.89 5.19 1.76
N VAL A 461 -23.89 5.95 1.32
CA VAL A 461 -23.04 6.70 2.24
C VAL A 461 -23.91 7.81 2.79
N LYS A 462 -24.40 7.67 4.03
CA LYS A 462 -24.93 8.82 4.75
C LYS A 462 -23.79 9.83 4.86
N GLU A 463 -23.91 10.96 4.18
CA GLU A 463 -23.03 12.11 4.46
C GLU A 463 -23.12 12.38 5.96
N LEU A 464 -21.98 12.29 6.64
CA LEU A 464 -21.84 12.55 8.07
C LEU A 464 -21.79 14.06 8.34
#